data_AF-A0A538RF70-F1
#
_entry.id   AF-A0A538RF70-F1
#
_cell.length_a   1.000
_cell.length_b   1.000
_cell.length_c   1.000
_cell.angle_alpha   90.00
_cell.angle_beta   90.00
_cell.angle_gamma   90.00
#
_symmetry.space_group_name_H-M   'P 1'
#
loop_
_entity.id
_entity.type
_entity.pdbx_description
1 polymer ?
#
loop_
_entity_poly.entity_id
_entity_poly.type
_entity_poly.pdbx_seq_one_letter_code
_entity_poly.pdbx_strand_id
1 'polypeptide(L)'
;MLADRTFGDPPFTVTATASSGLAVTFSATGSCSRVGDLTTMIAAGHCAVTASQAGDASYLPAPDVTRAFAIARAGQTITFRLRLRRSV
;
A
#
# COMPACT_ATOMS: atom_id res chain seq x y z
N MET A 1 9.97 5.34 7.92
CA MET A 1 10.01 4.97 6.48
C MET A 1 9.07 3.79 6.29
N LEU A 2 8.28 3.74 5.21
CA LEU A 2 7.44 2.57 4.96
C LEU A 2 8.36 1.43 4.50
N ALA A 3 8.21 0.25 5.11
CA ALA A 3 8.96 -0.93 4.71
C ALA A 3 8.34 -1.56 3.47
N ASP A 4 9.18 -2.12 2.61
CA ASP A 4 8.76 -2.91 1.45
C ASP A 4 7.87 -4.10 1.88
N ARG A 5 7.04 -4.55 0.94
CA ARG A 5 6.04 -5.61 1.16
C ARG A 5 6.03 -6.61 0.03
N THR A 6 5.27 -7.69 0.18
CA THR A 6 5.03 -8.68 -0.86
C THR A 6 3.55 -8.69 -1.24
N PHE A 7 3.25 -8.85 -2.52
CA PHE A 7 1.87 -9.04 -2.95
C PHE A 7 1.24 -10.23 -2.22
N GLY A 8 0.04 -10.05 -1.67
CA GLY A 8 -0.62 -11.06 -0.84
C GLY A 8 -0.42 -10.89 0.68
N ASP A 9 0.46 -9.98 1.11
CA ASP A 9 0.53 -9.57 2.52
C ASP A 9 -0.82 -8.98 2.99
N PRO A 10 -1.17 -9.12 4.28
CA PRO A 10 -2.42 -8.56 4.81
C PRO A 10 -2.44 -7.03 4.69
N PRO A 11 -3.64 -6.41 4.54
CA PRO A 11 -3.78 -4.97 4.57
C PRO A 11 -3.22 -4.38 5.87
N PHE A 12 -2.67 -3.17 5.79
CA PHE A 12 -2.04 -2.50 6.93
C PHE A 12 -2.47 -1.04 7.03
N THR A 13 -2.34 -0.47 8.22
CA THR A 13 -2.63 0.94 8.47
C THR A 13 -1.37 1.80 8.38
N VAL A 14 -1.54 3.05 7.97
CA VAL A 14 -0.49 4.07 7.97
C VAL A 14 -0.92 5.17 8.92
N THR A 15 0.01 5.65 9.74
CA THR A 15 -0.22 6.74 10.68
C THR A 15 0.81 7.84 10.47
N ALA A 16 0.42 9.06 10.79
CA ALA A 16 1.25 10.25 10.80
C ALA A 16 0.67 11.24 11.81
N THR A 17 1.53 12.06 12.38
CA THR A 17 1.14 13.11 13.32
C THR A 17 1.61 14.46 12.79
N ALA A 18 0.74 15.46 12.90
CA ALA A 18 1.10 16.84 12.63
C ALA A 18 1.41 17.54 13.95
N SER A 19 2.51 18.29 14.01
CA SER A 19 2.90 19.06 15.22
C SER A 19 1.85 20.09 15.64
N SER A 20 1.04 20.58 14.69
CA SER A 20 -0.14 21.44 14.94
C SER A 20 -1.27 20.77 15.72
N GLY A 21 -1.30 19.43 15.80
CA GLY A 21 -2.46 18.66 16.30
C GLY A 21 -3.62 18.48 15.31
N LEU A 22 -3.56 19.11 14.13
CA LEU A 22 -4.56 18.93 13.07
C LEU A 22 -4.55 17.53 12.46
N ALA A 23 -5.71 17.13 11.93
CA ALA A 23 -5.90 15.83 11.30
C ALA A 23 -5.05 15.69 10.03
N VAL A 24 -4.46 14.50 9.87
CA VAL A 24 -3.73 14.11 8.66
C VAL A 24 -4.61 13.18 7.84
N THR A 25 -4.79 13.51 6.57
CA THR A 25 -5.45 12.64 5.59
C THR A 25 -4.41 11.91 4.76
N PHE A 26 -4.78 10.77 4.19
CA PHE A 26 -3.87 10.03 3.31
C PHE A 26 -4.55 9.58 2.03
N SER A 27 -3.76 9.58 0.96
CA SER A 27 -4.10 8.97 -0.32
C SER A 27 -3.03 7.95 -0.72
N ALA A 28 -3.41 6.99 -1.56
CA ALA A 28 -2.51 5.97 -2.07
C ALA A 28 -2.62 5.91 -3.60
N THR A 29 -1.48 5.74 -4.28
CA THR A 29 -1.38 5.63 -5.73
C THR A 29 -0.39 4.53 -6.14
N GLY A 30 -0.53 4.03 -7.37
CA GLY A 30 0.32 2.96 -7.92
C GLY A 30 -0.25 1.56 -7.67
N SER A 31 0.60 0.63 -7.24
CA SER A 31 0.26 -0.79 -7.07
C SER A 31 -0.47 -1.12 -5.76
N CYS A 32 -1.13 -0.13 -5.16
CA CYS A 32 -1.89 -0.27 -3.92
C CYS A 32 -3.19 0.55 -3.96
N SER A 33 -4.13 0.20 -3.11
CA SER A 33 -5.37 0.95 -2.88
C SER A 33 -5.53 1.23 -1.39
N ARG A 34 -6.15 2.36 -1.04
CA ARG A 34 -6.48 2.72 0.34
C ARG A 34 -7.98 2.91 0.48
N VAL A 35 -8.59 2.18 1.43
CA VAL A 35 -10.00 2.28 1.77
C VAL A 35 -10.12 2.47 3.28
N GLY A 36 -10.67 3.62 3.70
CA GLY A 36 -10.60 4.05 5.09
C GLY A 36 -9.13 4.18 5.52
N ASP A 37 -8.75 3.45 6.57
CA ASP A 37 -7.38 3.45 7.09
C ASP A 37 -6.51 2.29 6.58
N LEU A 38 -7.10 1.36 5.83
CA LEU A 38 -6.41 0.16 5.35
C LEU A 38 -5.82 0.40 3.96
N THR A 39 -4.52 0.14 3.86
CA THR A 39 -3.77 0.08 2.61
C THR A 39 -3.60 -1.38 2.19
N THR A 40 -4.08 -1.69 0.99
CA THR A 40 -4.05 -3.04 0.41
C THR A 40 -3.15 -3.06 -0.82
N MET A 41 -2.28 -4.06 -0.92
CA MET A 41 -1.45 -4.28 -2.09
C MET A 41 -2.27 -5.01 -3.16
N ILE A 42 -2.45 -4.38 -4.32
CA ILE A 42 -3.29 -4.90 -5.40
C ILE A 42 -2.48 -5.50 -6.55
N ALA A 43 -1.18 -5.17 -6.63
CA ALA A 43 -0.23 -5.76 -7.56
C ALA A 43 1.21 -5.64 -7.03
N ALA A 44 2.13 -6.40 -7.62
CA ALA A 44 3.56 -6.12 -7.47
C ALA A 44 3.93 -4.83 -8.22
N GLY A 45 4.90 -4.07 -7.71
CA GLY A 45 5.31 -2.78 -8.25
C GLY A 45 5.63 -1.76 -7.16
N HIS A 46 5.30 -0.48 -7.38
CA HIS A 46 5.53 0.58 -6.40
C HIS A 46 4.20 1.13 -5.89
N CYS A 47 4.12 1.32 -4.57
CA CYS A 47 3.01 2.01 -3.92
C CYS A 47 3.54 3.31 -3.33
N ALA A 48 2.82 4.40 -3.56
CA ALA A 48 3.10 5.69 -2.94
C ALA A 48 1.93 6.10 -2.05
N VAL A 49 2.22 6.39 -0.79
CA VAL A 49 1.25 6.94 0.18
C VAL A 49 1.61 8.40 0.45
N THR A 50 0.66 9.29 0.22
CA THR A 50 0.81 10.72 0.48
C THR A 50 0.01 11.09 1.73
N ALA A 51 0.68 11.71 2.69
CA ALA A 51 0.08 12.31 3.87
C ALA A 51 -0.11 13.81 3.63
N SER A 52 -1.31 14.30 3.87
CA SER A 52 -1.72 15.69 3.67
C SER A 52 -2.32 16.24 4.95
N GLN A 53 -1.96 17.46 5.31
CA GLN A 53 -2.56 18.17 6.45
C GLN A 53 -3.07 19.51 5.96
N ALA A 54 -4.39 19.68 6.05
CA ALA A 54 -5.02 20.96 5.78
C ALA A 54 -4.71 21.93 6.94
N GLY A 55 -4.63 23.22 6.62
CA GLY A 55 -4.51 24.27 7.61
C GLY A 55 -5.88 24.64 8.20
N ASP A 56 -5.83 25.58 9.14
CA ASP A 56 -6.99 26.21 9.77
C ASP A 56 -6.73 27.72 10.00
N ALA A 57 -7.45 28.35 10.93
CA ALA A 57 -7.27 29.76 11.26
C ALA A 57 -5.94 30.09 11.97
N SER A 58 -5.28 29.10 12.59
CA SER A 58 -4.07 29.26 13.39
C SER A 58 -2.81 28.68 12.71
N TYR A 59 -2.98 27.69 11.84
CA TYR A 59 -1.91 27.00 11.14
C TYR A 59 -2.16 27.01 9.63
N LEU A 60 -1.13 27.35 8.86
CA LEU A 60 -1.17 27.17 7.42
C LEU A 60 -1.16 25.68 7.05
N PRO A 61 -1.69 25.29 5.88
CA PRO A 61 -1.58 23.92 5.38
C PRO A 61 -0.11 23.49 5.30
N ALA A 62 0.20 22.29 5.79
CA ALA A 62 1.52 21.72 5.66
C ALA A 62 1.77 21.18 4.24
N PRO A 63 3.02 21.20 3.76
CA PRO A 63 3.39 20.50 2.54
C PRO A 63 3.08 19.01 2.63
N ASP A 64 2.58 18.45 1.53
CA ASP A 64 2.34 17.02 1.42
C ASP A 64 3.63 16.21 1.55
N VAL A 65 3.55 15.08 2.25
CA VAL A 65 4.66 14.15 2.42
C VAL A 65 4.33 12.82 1.76
N THR A 66 4.99 12.52 0.65
CA THR A 66 4.86 11.23 -0.04
C THR A 66 5.96 10.26 0.38
N ARG A 67 5.56 9.02 0.68
CA ARG A 67 6.47 7.90 0.93
C ARG A 67 6.12 6.74 0.02
N ALA A 68 7.10 6.32 -0.76
CA ALA A 68 6.99 5.16 -1.63
C ALA A 68 7.67 3.93 -1.02
N PHE A 69 7.15 2.75 -1.33
CA PHE A 69 7.74 1.46 -0.99
C PHE A 69 7.51 0.47 -2.14
N ALA A 70 8.34 -0.55 -2.22
CA ALA A 70 8.23 -1.61 -3.21
C ALA A 70 7.30 -2.73 -2.72
N ILE A 71 6.56 -3.31 -3.66
CA ILE A 71 5.75 -4.50 -3.48
C ILE A 71 6.36 -5.60 -4.35
N ALA A 72 7.02 -6.55 -3.71
CA ALA A 72 7.60 -7.72 -4.35
C ALA A 72 6.52 -8.66 -4.91
N ARG A 73 6.90 -9.45 -5.92
CA ARG A 73 6.04 -10.52 -6.45
C ARG A 73 5.93 -11.64 -5.42
N ALA A 74 4.72 -12.17 -5.24
CA ALA A 74 4.52 -13.40 -4.49
C ALA A 74 5.13 -14.59 -5.23
N GLY A 75 5.69 -15.56 -4.49
CA GLY A 75 6.04 -16.85 -5.06
C GLY A 75 4.78 -17.62 -5.48
N GLN A 76 4.79 -18.18 -6.70
CA GLN A 76 3.68 -18.99 -7.20
C GLN A 76 4.19 -20.34 -7.70
N THR A 77 3.56 -21.43 -7.26
CA THR A 77 3.90 -22.80 -7.65
C THR A 77 2.72 -23.43 -8.37
N ILE A 78 2.93 -23.89 -9.61
CA ILE A 78 1.93 -24.62 -10.39
C ILE A 78 2.40 -26.07 -10.52
N THR A 79 1.59 -27.02 -10.03
CA THR A 79 1.89 -28.45 -10.09
C THR A 79 1.03 -29.13 -11.16
N PHE A 80 1.66 -29.69 -12.18
CA PHE A 80 0.98 -30.54 -13.16
C PHE A 80 0.97 -32.00 -12.68
N ARG A 81 -0.18 -32.66 -12.76
CA ARG A 81 -0.29 -34.11 -12.55
C ARG A 81 -0.29 -34.81 -13.90
N LEU A 82 0.53 -35.84 -14.05
CA LEU A 82 0.51 -36.69 -15.23
C LEU A 82 -0.79 -37.49 -15.26
N ARG A 83 -1.60 -37.31 -16.31
CA ARG A 83 -2.72 -38.21 -16.62
C ARG A 83 -2.21 -39.28 -17.58
N LEU A 84 -1.98 -40.50 -17.08
CA LEU A 84 -1.72 -41.63 -17.96
C LEU A 84 -2.99 -41.92 -18.77
N ARG A 85 -2.91 -41.74 -20.09
CA ARG A 85 -3.89 -42.32 -21.01
C ARG A 85 -3.39 -43.74 -21.29
N ARG A 86 -4.10 -44.74 -20.77
CA ARG A 86 -3.97 -46.11 -21.30
C ARG A 86 -4.61 -46.09 -22.67
N SER A 87 -3.79 -46.22 -23.71
CA SER A 87 -4.29 -46.66 -25.01
C SER A 87 -4.71 -48.13 -24.85
N VAL A 88 -5.98 -48.40 -25.15
CA VAL A 88 -6.49 -49.75 -25.41
C VAL A 88 -6.22 -50.06 -26.87
#